data_AF-A0A2Z3JHC6-F1
#
_entry.id   AF-A0A2Z3JHC6-F1
#
_cell.length_a   1.000
_cell.length_b   1.000
_cell.length_c   1.000
_cell.angle_alpha   90.00
_cell.angle_beta   90.00
_cell.angle_gamma   90.00
#
_symmetry.space_group_name_H-M   'P 1'
#
loop_
_entity.id
_entity.type
_entity.pdbx_description
1 polymer ?
#
loop_
_entity_poly.entity_id
_entity_poly.type
_entity_poly.pdbx_seq_one_letter_code
_entity_poly.pdbx_strand_id
1 'polypeptide(L)'
;MARLNLASLTAEELQHLLGDAAAQRLLPEISSARLAGRAYPGPEVTGELSFEARSERDWGASPEQARALRTLDSDLISLGAAPLGVFYAPQLPGARHQRAYLLDNDTALALRWSETFSGPALPPFIQAVTLSRDRASGIAASMSSTSGLPFSPASSEELDVRLLPGVSSAEFLAGHRNLAARHGRGQKLSGEADWMRAFQMVRQLNFQAWTRRGLLMRD
;
A
#
# COMPACT_ATOMS: atom_id res chain seq x y z
N MET A 1 -8.83 -17.98 6.02
CA MET A 1 -7.96 -16.92 5.48
C MET A 1 -7.31 -17.45 4.22
N ALA A 2 -6.87 -16.61 3.28
CA ALA A 2 -6.18 -17.09 2.08
C ALA A 2 -4.67 -17.00 2.27
N ARG A 3 -3.90 -17.83 1.56
CA ARG A 3 -2.43 -17.75 1.52
C ARG A 3 -1.95 -17.43 0.12
N LEU A 4 -0.88 -16.65 0.01
CA LEU A 4 -0.24 -16.43 -1.30
C LEU A 4 0.41 -17.72 -1.79
N ASN A 5 0.11 -18.12 -3.03
CA ASN A 5 0.83 -19.17 -3.73
C ASN A 5 2.14 -18.59 -4.29
N LEU A 6 3.26 -18.84 -3.60
CA LEU A 6 4.57 -18.35 -4.03
C LEU A 6 5.00 -18.95 -5.38
N ALA A 7 4.49 -20.14 -5.73
CA ALA A 7 4.76 -20.74 -7.03
C ALA A 7 4.13 -19.96 -8.19
N SER A 8 3.03 -19.23 -7.95
CA SER A 8 2.34 -18.42 -8.97
C SER A 8 2.91 -17.01 -9.16
N LEU A 9 3.81 -16.56 -8.28
CA LEU A 9 4.42 -15.23 -8.37
C LEU A 9 5.59 -15.21 -9.36
N THR A 10 5.92 -14.05 -9.92
CA THR A 10 7.17 -13.89 -10.70
C THR A 10 8.39 -13.88 -9.79
N ALA A 11 9.60 -14.05 -10.35
CA ALA A 11 10.84 -13.93 -9.59
C ALA A 11 11.00 -12.54 -8.94
N GLU A 12 10.61 -11.50 -9.68
CA GLU A 12 10.61 -10.12 -9.21
C GLU A 12 9.59 -9.89 -8.08
N GLU A 13 8.36 -10.41 -8.22
CA GLU A 13 7.35 -10.33 -7.15
C GLU A 13 7.82 -11.04 -5.89
N LEU A 14 8.49 -12.19 -6.02
CA LEU A 14 9.07 -12.93 -4.89
C LEU A 14 10.18 -12.15 -4.18
N GLN A 15 11.10 -11.55 -4.94
CA GLN A 15 12.18 -10.73 -4.39
C GLN A 15 11.62 -9.52 -3.62
N HIS A 16 10.64 -8.82 -4.19
CA HIS A 16 10.01 -7.69 -3.51
C HIS A 16 9.18 -8.10 -2.28
N LEU A 17 8.51 -9.25 -2.32
CA LEU A 17 7.68 -9.73 -1.22
C LEU A 17 8.52 -10.26 -0.04
N LEU A 18 9.58 -11.02 -0.34
CA LEU A 18 10.34 -11.78 0.66
C LEU A 18 11.69 -11.12 1.01
N GLY A 19 12.20 -10.25 0.14
CA GLY A 19 13.58 -9.78 0.14
C GLY A 19 14.53 -10.76 -0.57
N ASP A 20 15.64 -10.24 -1.09
CA ASP A 20 16.59 -11.00 -1.93
C ASP A 20 17.07 -12.29 -1.28
N ALA A 21 17.51 -12.22 -0.01
CA ALA A 21 18.06 -13.36 0.70
C ALA A 21 17.02 -14.48 0.90
N ALA A 22 15.80 -14.13 1.30
CA ALA A 22 14.75 -15.12 1.53
C ALA A 22 14.22 -15.69 0.20
N ALA A 23 14.10 -14.85 -0.84
CA ALA A 23 13.71 -15.29 -2.18
C ALA A 23 14.72 -16.28 -2.77
N GLN A 24 16.02 -15.99 -2.68
CA GLN A 24 17.08 -16.90 -3.12
C GLN A 24 17.07 -18.23 -2.35
N ARG A 25 16.89 -18.18 -1.03
CA ARG A 25 16.83 -19.37 -0.18
C ARG A 25 15.67 -20.30 -0.54
N LEU A 26 14.49 -19.74 -0.84
CA LEU A 26 13.28 -20.51 -1.14
C LEU A 26 13.12 -20.87 -2.62
N LEU A 27 14.01 -20.34 -3.49
CA LEU A 27 13.92 -20.52 -4.93
C LEU A 27 13.97 -22.00 -5.36
N PRO A 28 14.79 -22.89 -4.76
CA PRO A 28 14.81 -24.30 -5.13
C PRO A 28 13.46 -25.00 -4.90
N GLU A 29 12.84 -24.79 -3.74
CA GLU A 29 11.56 -25.41 -3.38
C GLU A 29 10.42 -24.85 -4.23
N ILE A 30 10.41 -23.53 -4.44
CA ILE A 30 9.42 -22.87 -5.31
C ILE A 30 9.55 -23.37 -6.76
N SER A 31 10.77 -23.52 -7.26
CA SER A 31 11.02 -24.02 -8.63
C SER A 31 10.60 -25.48 -8.77
N SER A 32 10.90 -26.32 -7.78
CA SER A 32 10.40 -27.70 -7.71
C SER A 32 8.87 -27.74 -7.70
N ALA A 33 8.23 -26.84 -6.95
CA ALA A 33 6.76 -26.75 -6.91
C ALA A 33 6.17 -26.35 -8.27
N ARG A 34 6.75 -25.36 -8.95
CA ARG A 34 6.34 -24.97 -10.31
C ARG A 34 6.47 -26.12 -11.31
N LEU A 35 7.61 -26.82 -11.31
CA LEU A 35 7.84 -27.96 -12.20
C LEU A 35 6.85 -29.11 -11.97
N ALA A 36 6.46 -29.33 -10.73
CA ALA A 36 5.46 -30.34 -10.36
C ALA A 36 4.00 -29.87 -10.50
N GLY A 37 3.76 -28.63 -10.95
CA GLY A 37 2.41 -28.06 -11.05
C GLY A 37 1.69 -27.93 -9.70
N ARG A 38 2.42 -27.84 -8.59
CA ARG A 38 1.87 -27.75 -7.22
C ARG A 38 2.01 -26.34 -6.65
N ALA A 39 1.09 -25.97 -5.77
CA ALA A 39 1.18 -24.72 -5.04
C ALA A 39 2.31 -24.76 -3.99
N TYR A 40 2.88 -23.59 -3.67
CA TYR A 40 3.83 -23.44 -2.59
C TYR A 40 3.35 -22.37 -1.60
N PRO A 41 3.17 -22.70 -0.30
CA PRO A 41 2.54 -21.81 0.65
C PRO A 41 3.40 -20.60 1.03
N GLY A 42 2.81 -19.42 0.93
CA GLY A 42 3.37 -18.15 1.35
C GLY A 42 2.61 -17.52 2.53
N PRO A 43 2.82 -16.21 2.79
CA PRO A 43 2.18 -15.53 3.91
C PRO A 43 0.65 -15.46 3.74
N GLU A 44 -0.04 -15.32 4.87
CA GLU A 44 -1.47 -15.13 4.92
C GLU A 44 -1.87 -13.74 4.43
N VAL A 45 -2.95 -13.70 3.66
CA VAL A 45 -3.48 -12.50 3.04
C VAL A 45 -5.00 -12.46 3.22
N THR A 46 -5.49 -11.33 3.72
CA THR A 46 -6.91 -11.05 3.92
C THR A 46 -7.41 -10.04 2.88
N GLY A 47 -8.68 -10.14 2.46
CA GLY A 47 -9.32 -9.09 1.65
C GLY A 47 -9.73 -7.85 2.48
N GLU A 48 -9.66 -7.98 3.81
CA GLU A 48 -10.09 -6.96 4.77
C GLU A 48 -8.90 -6.41 5.55
N LEU A 49 -8.86 -5.09 5.67
CA LEU A 49 -7.97 -4.33 6.53
C LEU A 49 -8.75 -3.89 7.77
N SER A 50 -8.09 -3.98 8.92
CA SER A 50 -8.51 -3.23 10.11
C SER A 50 -7.51 -2.12 10.37
N PHE A 51 -8.01 -1.01 10.90
CA PHE A 51 -7.21 0.14 11.25
C PHE A 51 -7.44 0.42 12.73
N GLU A 52 -6.45 0.05 13.54
CA GLU A 52 -6.51 0.21 15.00
C GLU A 52 -6.01 1.61 15.35
N ALA A 53 -6.89 2.46 15.88
CA ALA A 53 -6.51 3.79 16.33
C ALA A 53 -5.43 3.73 17.42
N ARG A 54 -4.44 4.61 17.32
CA ARG A 54 -3.33 4.75 18.26
C ARG A 54 -3.28 6.16 18.81
N SER A 55 -2.93 6.28 20.09
CA SER A 55 -2.68 7.57 20.72
C SER A 55 -1.47 8.24 20.08
N GLU A 56 -1.57 9.54 19.81
CA GLU A 56 -0.45 10.35 19.35
C GLU A 56 0.70 10.32 20.37
N ARG A 57 1.93 10.16 19.88
CA ARG A 57 3.15 10.13 20.69
C ARG A 57 4.36 10.45 19.81
N ASP A 58 5.54 10.47 20.39
CA ASP A 58 6.77 10.47 19.59
C ASP A 58 6.89 9.14 18.83
N TRP A 59 6.70 9.24 17.51
CA TRP A 59 6.81 8.14 16.57
C TRP A 59 8.20 8.11 15.91
N GLY A 60 8.62 6.91 15.54
CA GLY A 60 9.91 6.58 14.96
C GLY A 60 10.70 5.61 15.85
N ALA A 61 11.14 4.49 15.28
CA ALA A 61 12.04 3.53 15.92
C ALA A 61 13.49 4.05 16.04
N SER A 62 13.84 5.13 15.34
CA SER A 62 15.14 5.81 15.48
C SER A 62 14.99 7.35 15.43
N PRO A 63 15.98 8.12 15.92
CA PRO A 63 15.96 9.57 15.82
C PRO A 63 15.85 10.08 14.38
N GLU A 64 16.48 9.41 13.42
CA GLU A 64 16.44 9.74 11.99
C GLU A 64 15.02 9.51 11.44
N GLN A 65 14.41 8.37 11.77
CA GLN A 65 13.04 8.07 11.35
C GLN A 65 12.05 9.08 11.96
N ALA A 66 12.20 9.42 13.24
CA ALA A 66 11.36 10.40 13.92
C ALA A 66 11.48 11.80 13.28
N ARG A 67 12.68 12.22 12.89
CA ARG A 67 12.90 13.47 12.14
C ARG A 67 12.21 13.43 10.77
N ALA A 68 12.40 12.36 10.02
CA ALA A 68 11.78 12.19 8.70
C ALA A 68 10.24 12.22 8.78
N LEU A 69 9.66 11.56 9.78
CA LEU A 69 8.21 11.58 10.03
C LEU A 69 7.70 13.00 10.30
N ARG A 70 8.38 13.75 11.18
CA ARG A 70 7.99 15.15 11.47
C ARG A 70 8.11 16.06 10.26
N THR A 71 9.16 15.89 9.44
CA THR A 71 9.32 16.67 8.20
C THR A 71 8.18 16.38 7.23
N LEU A 72 7.91 15.11 6.93
CA LEU A 72 6.83 14.73 5.99
C LEU A 72 5.46 15.16 6.50
N ASP A 73 5.20 15.03 7.81
CA ASP A 73 3.96 15.49 8.43
C ASP A 73 3.78 17.00 8.29
N SER A 74 4.80 17.77 8.64
CA SER A 74 4.77 19.24 8.51
C SER A 74 4.56 19.66 7.06
N ASP A 75 5.24 19.00 6.10
CA ASP A 75 5.07 19.27 4.68
C ASP A 75 3.62 19.03 4.24
N LEU A 76 3.04 17.87 4.59
CA LEU A 76 1.66 17.54 4.25
C LEU A 76 0.66 18.54 4.82
N ILE A 77 0.81 18.92 6.10
CA ILE A 77 -0.04 19.93 6.75
C ILE A 77 0.10 21.28 6.05
N SER A 78 1.33 21.70 5.70
CA SER A 78 1.57 22.95 4.97
C SER A 78 0.94 22.97 3.57
N LEU A 79 0.75 21.79 2.97
CA LEU A 79 0.09 21.59 1.69
C LEU A 79 -1.43 21.44 1.80
N GLY A 80 -2.00 21.62 2.99
CA GLY A 80 -3.45 21.60 3.24
C GLY A 80 -4.02 20.24 3.59
N ALA A 81 -3.19 19.23 3.88
CA ALA A 81 -3.68 17.93 4.34
C ALA A 81 -4.25 18.04 5.77
N ALA A 82 -5.51 17.63 5.94
CA ALA A 82 -6.18 17.61 7.23
C ALA A 82 -5.90 16.27 7.95
N PRO A 83 -5.21 16.27 9.11
CA PRO A 83 -4.92 15.04 9.83
C PRO A 83 -6.18 14.44 10.45
N LEU A 84 -6.27 13.11 10.41
CA LEU A 84 -7.39 12.34 10.98
C LEU A 84 -7.00 11.55 12.22
N GLY A 85 -5.75 11.10 12.30
CA GLY A 85 -5.25 10.29 13.41
C GLY A 85 -4.13 9.34 12.99
N VAL A 86 -3.66 8.54 13.94
CA VAL A 86 -2.64 7.51 13.73
C VAL A 86 -3.26 6.12 13.90
N PHE A 87 -2.93 5.23 12.97
CA PHE A 87 -3.50 3.89 12.88
C PHE A 87 -2.42 2.83 12.74
N TYR A 88 -2.71 1.65 13.28
CA TYR A 88 -1.96 0.42 13.03
C TYR A 88 -2.80 -0.53 12.18
N ALA A 89 -2.23 -1.05 11.09
CA ALA A 89 -2.90 -2.00 10.20
C ALA A 89 -2.13 -3.34 10.18
N PRO A 90 -2.51 -4.32 11.02
CA PRO A 90 -1.75 -5.57 11.19
C PRO A 90 -1.66 -6.43 9.92
N GLN A 91 -2.67 -6.33 9.03
CA GLN A 91 -2.76 -7.14 7.81
C GLN A 91 -1.83 -6.65 6.69
N LEU A 92 -1.24 -5.46 6.82
CA LEU A 92 -0.33 -4.93 5.82
C LEU A 92 1.08 -5.53 6.01
N PRO A 93 1.79 -5.90 4.93
CA PRO A 93 3.20 -6.24 5.02
C PRO A 93 4.05 -4.98 5.27
N GLY A 94 5.17 -5.13 5.98
CA GLY A 94 6.15 -4.07 6.20
C GLY A 94 5.63 -2.89 7.04
N ALA A 95 5.44 -1.73 6.41
CA ALA A 95 5.04 -0.48 7.07
C ALA A 95 3.56 -0.48 7.51
N ARG A 96 3.32 -0.94 8.74
CA ARG A 96 1.99 -1.10 9.33
C ARG A 96 1.47 0.11 10.11
N HIS A 97 2.35 1.03 10.50
CA HIS A 97 1.95 2.26 11.16
C HIS A 97 1.68 3.33 10.11
N GLN A 98 0.64 4.11 10.31
CA GLN A 98 0.32 5.20 9.40
C GLN A 98 -0.40 6.35 10.08
N ARG A 99 -0.09 7.56 9.65
CA ARG A 99 -0.85 8.76 9.96
C ARG A 99 -1.76 9.07 8.77
N ALA A 100 -3.05 9.22 9.05
CA ALA A 100 -4.09 9.41 8.07
C ALA A 100 -4.36 10.90 7.85
N TYR A 101 -4.58 11.29 6.59
CA TYR A 101 -5.02 12.63 6.23
C TYR A 101 -6.06 12.59 5.12
N LEU A 102 -6.83 13.67 5.01
CA LEU A 102 -7.61 14.00 3.82
C LEU A 102 -7.04 15.24 3.16
N LEU A 103 -7.05 15.24 1.83
CA LEU A 103 -6.68 16.38 1.02
C LEU A 103 -7.79 16.66 -0.02
N ASP A 104 -8.13 17.93 -0.21
CA ASP A 104 -9.10 18.42 -1.19
C ASP A 104 -10.50 17.75 -1.14
N ASN A 105 -10.82 17.05 -0.03
CA ASN A 105 -12.03 16.25 0.18
C ASN A 105 -12.26 15.10 -0.82
N ASP A 106 -11.25 14.65 -1.55
CA ASP A 106 -11.36 13.52 -2.48
C ASP A 106 -10.15 12.57 -2.47
N THR A 107 -9.09 12.95 -1.75
CA THR A 107 -7.84 12.22 -1.69
C THR A 107 -7.56 11.78 -0.26
N ALA A 108 -7.46 10.46 -0.06
CA ALA A 108 -7.03 9.85 1.19
C ALA A 108 -5.51 9.68 1.18
N LEU A 109 -4.82 10.24 2.16
CA LEU A 109 -3.37 10.15 2.31
C LEU A 109 -2.99 9.29 3.51
N ALA A 110 -1.88 8.56 3.39
CA ALA A 110 -1.27 7.82 4.49
C ALA A 110 0.24 8.09 4.50
N LEU A 111 0.75 8.74 5.54
CA LEU A 111 2.19 8.73 5.86
C LEU A 111 2.48 7.42 6.60
N ARG A 112 3.28 6.54 6.02
CA ARG A 112 3.48 5.16 6.48
C ARG A 112 4.90 4.92 6.98
N TRP A 113 5.03 4.14 8.05
CA TRP A 113 6.29 3.66 8.59
C TRP A 113 6.14 2.31 9.30
N SER A 114 7.25 1.73 9.72
CA SER A 114 7.28 0.56 10.59
C SER A 114 8.15 0.85 11.81
N GLU A 115 7.63 0.49 12.99
CA GLU A 115 8.42 0.33 14.22
C GLU A 115 8.57 -1.16 14.58
N THR A 116 7.92 -2.05 13.83
CA THR A 116 8.04 -3.50 14.02
C THR A 116 9.23 -4.03 13.22
N PHE A 117 10.11 -4.78 13.88
CA PHE A 117 11.35 -5.37 13.32
C PHE A 117 11.11 -6.54 12.33
N SER A 118 9.90 -6.71 11.81
CA SER A 118 9.57 -7.75 10.85
C SER A 118 9.59 -7.20 9.41
N GLY A 119 10.64 -7.53 8.65
CA GLY A 119 10.78 -7.19 7.23
C GLY A 119 11.85 -6.13 6.94
N PRO A 120 12.06 -5.78 5.66
CA PRO A 120 13.02 -4.75 5.27
C PRO A 120 12.63 -3.40 5.89
N ALA A 121 13.59 -2.73 6.53
CA ALA A 121 13.38 -1.40 7.07
C ALA A 121 13.21 -0.40 5.93
N LEU A 122 12.00 0.11 5.76
CA LEU A 122 11.70 1.14 4.77
C LEU A 122 11.75 2.53 5.43
N PRO A 123 12.33 3.53 4.75
CA PRO A 123 12.17 4.91 5.18
C PRO A 123 10.66 5.26 5.17
N PRO A 124 10.22 6.21 6.00
CA PRO A 124 8.85 6.70 5.93
C PRO A 124 8.49 7.18 4.52
N PHE A 125 7.26 6.88 4.09
CA PHE A 125 6.79 7.21 2.75
C PHE A 125 5.32 7.60 2.77
N ILE A 126 4.86 8.29 1.72
CA ILE A 126 3.49 8.75 1.58
C ILE A 126 2.78 7.89 0.54
N GLN A 127 1.54 7.53 0.81
CA GLN A 127 0.60 6.97 -0.16
C GLN A 127 -0.62 7.87 -0.30
N ALA A 128 -1.15 7.94 -1.51
CA ALA A 128 -2.35 8.69 -1.84
C ALA A 128 -3.31 7.81 -2.63
N VAL A 129 -4.60 7.92 -2.30
CA VAL A 129 -5.69 7.20 -2.97
C VAL A 129 -6.82 8.17 -3.28
N THR A 130 -7.25 8.19 -4.54
CA THR A 130 -8.50 8.83 -4.97
C THR A 130 -9.40 7.76 -5.58
N LEU A 131 -10.62 7.62 -5.04
CA LEU A 131 -11.62 6.72 -5.62
C LEU A 131 -12.32 7.42 -6.76
N SER A 132 -12.43 6.75 -7.92
CA SER A 132 -13.18 7.28 -9.05
C SER A 132 -14.68 7.31 -8.71
N ARG A 133 -15.36 8.41 -9.01
CA ARG A 133 -16.83 8.49 -8.90
C ARG A 133 -17.53 7.64 -9.95
N ASP A 134 -16.94 7.61 -11.14
CA ASP A 134 -17.38 6.92 -12.33
C ASP A 134 -16.30 5.89 -12.72
N ARG A 135 -16.70 4.72 -13.22
CA ARG A 135 -15.80 3.66 -13.69
C ARG A 135 -15.81 3.52 -15.22
N ALA A 136 -16.20 4.55 -15.96
CA ALA A 136 -16.26 4.53 -17.43
C ALA A 136 -14.90 4.27 -18.08
N SER A 137 -13.79 4.63 -17.42
CA SER A 137 -12.42 4.30 -17.89
C SER A 137 -11.99 2.87 -17.54
N GLY A 138 -12.80 2.11 -16.81
CA GLY A 138 -12.42 0.83 -16.21
C GLY A 138 -11.57 0.95 -14.94
N ILE A 139 -11.19 2.17 -14.52
CA ILE A 139 -10.39 2.42 -13.32
C ILE A 139 -11.28 2.83 -12.15
N ALA A 140 -11.21 2.05 -11.07
CA ALA A 140 -11.98 2.26 -9.85
C ALA A 140 -11.27 3.17 -8.84
N ALA A 141 -9.94 3.21 -8.86
CA ALA A 141 -9.16 4.14 -8.03
C ALA A 141 -7.78 4.42 -8.63
N SER A 142 -7.24 5.59 -8.31
CA SER A 142 -5.85 5.95 -8.55
C SER A 142 -5.06 5.84 -7.27
N MET A 143 -3.86 5.27 -7.33
CA MET A 143 -2.97 5.12 -6.18
C MET A 143 -1.57 5.60 -6.52
N SER A 144 -1.02 6.49 -5.68
CA SER A 144 0.38 6.91 -5.79
C SER A 144 1.16 6.59 -4.52
N SER A 145 2.47 6.36 -4.65
CA SER A 145 3.36 6.11 -3.51
C SER A 145 4.73 6.77 -3.72
N THR A 146 5.29 7.38 -2.67
CA THR A 146 6.70 7.82 -2.67
C THR A 146 7.68 6.70 -2.30
N SER A 147 7.17 5.52 -1.92
CA SER A 147 8.03 4.34 -1.77
C SER A 147 8.64 3.96 -3.11
N GLY A 148 9.94 3.65 -3.10
CA GLY A 148 10.63 3.10 -4.27
C GLY A 148 10.35 1.62 -4.52
N LEU A 149 9.61 0.95 -3.63
CA LEU A 149 9.25 -0.46 -3.82
C LEU A 149 7.96 -0.60 -4.63
N PRO A 150 7.92 -1.52 -5.60
CA PRO A 150 6.69 -1.84 -6.29
C PRO A 150 5.70 -2.56 -5.39
N PHE A 151 4.43 -2.49 -5.77
CA PHE A 151 3.38 -3.27 -5.13
C PHE A 151 3.54 -4.73 -5.51
N SER A 152 3.81 -5.59 -4.52
CA SER A 152 3.93 -7.03 -4.70
C SER A 152 2.93 -7.79 -3.82
N PRO A 153 2.09 -8.68 -4.40
CA PRO A 153 1.95 -8.94 -5.83
C PRO A 153 1.43 -7.73 -6.62
N ALA A 154 1.58 -7.75 -7.95
CA ALA A 154 1.17 -6.63 -8.79
C ALA A 154 -0.31 -6.26 -8.57
N SER A 155 -0.60 -4.96 -8.62
CA SER A 155 -1.91 -4.39 -8.38
C SER A 155 -2.96 -4.83 -9.42
N SER A 156 -4.24 -4.67 -9.07
CA SER A 156 -5.35 -4.86 -10.00
C SER A 156 -5.27 -3.92 -11.19
N GLU A 157 -5.72 -4.42 -12.34
CA GLU A 157 -6.01 -3.68 -13.57
C GLU A 157 -7.04 -2.55 -13.38
N GLU A 158 -7.87 -2.61 -12.33
CA GLU A 158 -8.83 -1.56 -11.96
C GLU A 158 -8.18 -0.43 -11.14
N LEU A 159 -6.87 -0.50 -10.88
CA LEU A 159 -6.08 0.52 -10.20
C LEU A 159 -5.10 1.16 -11.17
N ASP A 160 -5.16 2.48 -11.31
CA ASP A 160 -4.08 3.23 -11.96
C ASP A 160 -3.03 3.60 -10.91
N VAL A 161 -1.85 3.00 -11.02
CA VAL A 161 -0.81 3.04 -9.99
C VAL A 161 0.42 3.80 -10.46
N ARG A 162 0.92 4.71 -9.64
CA ARG A 162 2.15 5.45 -9.93
C ARG A 162 3.12 5.52 -8.75
N LEU A 163 4.33 5.03 -8.96
CA LEU A 163 5.43 5.22 -8.02
C LEU A 163 6.17 6.53 -8.35
N LEU A 164 6.43 7.33 -7.32
CA LEU A 164 7.10 8.63 -7.41
C LEU A 164 8.21 8.71 -6.36
N PRO A 165 9.24 7.84 -6.42
CA PRO A 165 10.31 7.86 -5.44
C PRO A 165 11.16 9.13 -5.55
N GLY A 166 11.60 9.65 -4.41
CA GLY A 166 12.55 10.76 -4.32
C GLY A 166 11.99 12.15 -4.66
N VAL A 167 10.70 12.28 -5.01
CA VAL A 167 10.06 13.58 -5.24
C VAL A 167 9.65 14.23 -3.91
N SER A 168 9.54 15.56 -3.91
CA SER A 168 9.02 16.30 -2.74
C SER A 168 7.54 16.02 -2.49
N SER A 169 7.04 16.29 -1.28
CA SER A 169 5.61 16.15 -0.93
C SER A 169 4.71 16.95 -1.89
N ALA A 170 5.13 18.15 -2.30
CA ALA A 170 4.38 18.98 -3.24
C ALA A 170 4.29 18.36 -4.64
N GLU A 171 5.42 17.89 -5.18
CA GLU A 171 5.48 17.21 -6.48
C GLU A 171 4.72 15.88 -6.47
N PHE A 172 4.78 15.14 -5.36
CA PHE A 172 4.01 13.93 -5.15
C PHE A 172 2.50 14.19 -5.25
N LEU A 173 1.99 15.19 -4.52
CA LEU A 173 0.57 15.53 -4.53
C LEU A 173 0.12 16.04 -5.91
N ALA A 174 0.93 16.89 -6.56
CA ALA A 174 0.64 17.33 -7.93
C ALA A 174 0.62 16.14 -8.91
N GLY A 175 1.58 15.23 -8.80
CA GLY A 175 1.65 14.01 -9.59
C GLY A 175 0.45 13.09 -9.38
N HIS A 176 -0.04 12.95 -8.15
CA HIS A 176 -1.23 12.18 -7.83
C HIS A 176 -2.51 12.83 -8.36
N ARG A 177 -2.71 14.14 -8.17
CA ARG A 177 -3.86 14.86 -8.74
C ARG A 177 -3.94 14.70 -10.26
N ASN A 178 -2.80 14.81 -10.93
CA ASN A 178 -2.71 14.60 -12.38
C ASN A 178 -3.02 13.15 -12.81
N LEU A 179 -2.75 12.16 -11.95
CA LEU A 179 -3.12 10.76 -12.18
C LEU A 179 -4.64 10.60 -12.07
N ALA A 180 -5.22 11.06 -10.96
CA ALA A 180 -6.64 10.95 -10.68
C ALA A 180 -7.51 11.69 -11.71
N ALA A 181 -7.09 12.88 -12.15
CA ALA A 181 -7.83 13.68 -13.13
C ALA A 181 -8.04 12.99 -14.49
N ARG A 182 -7.22 11.99 -14.84
CA ARG A 182 -7.38 11.18 -16.06
C ARG A 182 -8.63 10.31 -16.05
N HIS A 183 -9.13 9.97 -14.86
CA HIS A 183 -10.26 9.07 -14.65
C HIS A 183 -11.52 9.81 -14.19
N GLY A 184 -11.53 11.15 -14.29
CA GLY A 184 -12.66 11.99 -13.96
C GLY A 184 -12.61 12.52 -12.53
N ARG A 185 -13.79 12.63 -11.89
CA ARG A 185 -13.92 13.23 -10.56
C ARG A 185 -13.77 12.19 -9.46
N GLY A 186 -13.08 12.58 -8.38
CA GLY A 186 -13.02 11.80 -7.16
C GLY A 186 -14.37 11.69 -6.44
N GLN A 187 -14.54 10.61 -5.68
CA GLN A 187 -15.58 10.52 -4.67
C GLN A 187 -15.26 11.48 -3.53
N LYS A 188 -16.30 12.14 -2.99
CA LYS A 188 -16.12 12.99 -1.82
C LYS A 188 -15.83 12.13 -0.60
N LEU A 189 -14.79 12.47 0.15
CA LEU A 189 -14.39 11.83 1.39
C LEU A 189 -14.58 12.80 2.55
N SER A 190 -15.10 12.30 3.67
CA SER A 190 -15.29 13.05 4.90
C SER A 190 -14.97 12.19 6.11
N GLY A 191 -13.91 12.56 6.82
CA GLY A 191 -13.49 11.92 8.06
C GLY A 191 -12.83 10.55 7.89
N GLU A 192 -12.62 9.92 9.04
CA GLU A 192 -11.86 8.67 9.20
C GLU A 192 -12.48 7.47 8.47
N ALA A 193 -13.80 7.28 8.57
CA ALA A 193 -14.48 6.14 7.96
C ALA A 193 -14.31 6.11 6.43
N ASP A 194 -14.36 7.28 5.79
CA ASP A 194 -14.16 7.40 4.34
C ASP A 194 -12.69 7.18 3.94
N TRP A 195 -11.75 7.62 4.77
CA TRP A 195 -10.33 7.31 4.60
C TRP A 195 -10.07 5.79 4.66
N MET A 196 -10.61 5.12 5.68
CA MET A 196 -10.50 3.66 5.81
C MET A 196 -11.13 2.95 4.61
N ARG A 197 -12.32 3.40 4.17
CA ARG A 197 -13.01 2.86 2.99
C ARG A 197 -12.16 2.97 1.72
N ALA A 198 -11.44 4.07 1.53
CA ALA A 198 -10.58 4.25 0.36
C ALA A 198 -9.46 3.20 0.29
N PHE A 199 -8.71 3.00 1.37
CA PHE A 199 -7.66 1.99 1.42
C PHE A 199 -8.23 0.55 1.42
N GLN A 200 -9.38 0.34 2.05
CA GLN A 200 -10.08 -0.95 2.01
C GLN A 200 -10.54 -1.31 0.59
N MET A 201 -11.03 -0.34 -0.19
CA MET A 201 -11.40 -0.56 -1.60
C MET A 201 -10.19 -0.98 -2.43
N VAL A 202 -9.05 -0.28 -2.29
CA VAL A 202 -7.79 -0.66 -2.95
C VAL A 202 -7.39 -2.10 -2.59
N ARG A 203 -7.51 -2.48 -1.32
CA ARG A 203 -7.24 -3.84 -0.87
C ARG A 203 -8.18 -4.87 -1.52
N GLN A 204 -9.47 -4.57 -1.59
CA GLN A 204 -10.46 -5.47 -2.20
C GLN A 204 -10.21 -5.67 -3.70
N LEU A 205 -9.92 -4.60 -4.45
CA LEU A 205 -9.59 -4.69 -5.87
C LEU A 205 -8.38 -5.60 -6.09
N ASN A 206 -7.30 -5.38 -5.32
CA ASN A 206 -6.12 -6.22 -5.36
C ASN A 206 -6.43 -7.68 -4.99
N PHE A 207 -7.16 -7.93 -3.91
CA PHE A 207 -7.51 -9.28 -3.48
C PHE A 207 -8.34 -10.04 -4.52
N GLN A 208 -9.29 -9.35 -5.17
CA GLN A 208 -10.08 -9.92 -6.27
C GLN A 208 -9.22 -10.22 -7.49
N ALA A 209 -8.34 -9.31 -7.90
CA ALA A 209 -7.41 -9.54 -9.00
C ALA A 209 -6.44 -10.72 -8.72
N TRP A 210 -5.91 -10.80 -7.50
CA TRP A 210 -5.05 -11.92 -7.07
C TRP A 210 -5.81 -13.25 -7.06
N THR A 211 -7.10 -13.24 -6.70
CA THR A 211 -7.98 -14.41 -6.80
C THR A 211 -8.14 -14.84 -8.26
N ARG A 212 -8.47 -13.91 -9.17
CA ARG A 212 -8.64 -14.19 -10.61
C ARG A 212 -7.36 -14.74 -11.25
N ARG A 213 -6.20 -14.21 -10.84
CA ARG A 213 -4.87 -14.65 -11.29
C ARG A 213 -4.41 -15.99 -10.70
N GLY A 214 -5.17 -16.61 -9.78
CA GLY A 214 -4.77 -17.85 -9.13
C GLY A 214 -3.56 -17.70 -8.20
N LEU A 215 -3.36 -16.49 -7.63
CA LEU A 215 -2.28 -16.23 -6.68
C LEU A 215 -2.65 -16.61 -5.25
N LEU A 216 -3.92 -16.89 -4.97
CA LEU A 216 -4.40 -17.20 -3.63
C LEU A 216 -4.79 -18.67 -3.55
N MET A 217 -4.24 -19.36 -2.55
CA MET A 217 -4.72 -20.67 -2.14
C MET A 217 -5.83 -20.47 -1.11
N ARG A 218 -6.90 -21.24 -1.28
CA ARG A 218 -7.94 -21.41 -0.27
C ARG A 218 -7.67 -22.74 0.41
N ASP A 219 -7.66 -22.74 1.73
CA ASP A 219 -7.67 -23.98 2.52
C ASP A 219 -8.96 -24.77 2.23
#